data_AF-A0A1Y1BUB0-F1
#
_entry.id   AF-A0A1Y1BUB0-F1
#
_cell.length_a   1.000
_cell.length_b   1.000
_cell.length_c   1.000
_cell.angle_alpha   90.00
_cell.angle_beta   90.00
_cell.angle_gamma   90.00
#
_symmetry.space_group_name_H-M   'P 1'
#
loop_
_entity.id
_entity.type
_entity.pdbx_description
1 polymer ?
#
loop_
_entity_poly.entity_id
_entity_poly.type
_entity_poly.pdbx_seq_one_letter_code
_entity_poly.pdbx_strand_id
1 'polypeptide(L)'
;MNLLEAMRVYVAVVEHGGLSGAAFELKLGEAQVSERIDCLERYLGCRLLLCREHDDVACTDAGVAFHVCCRRTLSAVEQATGAARTPVPDALDAARRSAHCTDFPPPGTAHPSSHRLSP
;
A
#
# COMPACT_ATOMS: atom_id res chain seq x y z
N MET A 1 10.76 -21.06 3.47
CA MET A 1 10.06 -20.32 2.38
C MET A 1 9.44 -19.05 2.95
N ASN A 2 9.52 -17.92 2.25
CA ASN A 2 8.71 -16.73 2.55
C ASN A 2 7.46 -16.76 1.67
N LEU A 3 6.28 -16.93 2.30
CA LEU A 3 5.03 -17.19 1.57
C LEU A 3 4.56 -15.99 0.74
N LEU A 4 4.66 -14.76 1.26
CA LEU A 4 4.24 -13.57 0.51
C LEU A 4 5.11 -13.34 -0.73
N GLU A 5 6.42 -13.55 -0.60
CA GLU A 5 7.33 -13.47 -1.75
C GLU A 5 7.05 -14.59 -2.77
N ALA A 6 6.78 -15.81 -2.30
CA ALA A 6 6.38 -16.91 -3.19
C ALA A 6 5.05 -16.62 -3.92
N MET A 7 4.07 -16.00 -3.24
CA MET A 7 2.81 -15.57 -3.86
C MET A 7 3.04 -14.51 -4.95
N ARG A 8 3.92 -13.54 -4.71
CA ARG A 8 4.28 -12.52 -5.73
C ARG A 8 4.92 -13.15 -6.96
N VAL A 9 5.86 -14.06 -6.72
CA VAL A 9 6.54 -14.80 -7.79
C VAL A 9 5.54 -15.64 -8.58
N TYR A 10 4.63 -16.33 -7.91
CA TYR A 10 3.56 -17.09 -8.57
C TYR A 10 2.65 -16.21 -9.43
N VAL A 11 2.17 -15.08 -8.91
CA VAL A 11 1.32 -14.15 -9.67
C VAL A 11 2.05 -13.65 -10.92
N ALA A 12 3.32 -13.24 -10.79
CA ALA A 12 4.10 -12.79 -11.95
C ALA A 12 4.24 -13.89 -13.01
N VAL A 13 4.53 -15.14 -12.62
CA VAL A 13 4.63 -16.26 -13.58
C VAL A 13 3.31 -16.49 -14.32
N VAL A 14 2.18 -16.40 -13.63
CA VAL A 14 0.84 -16.56 -14.24
C VAL A 14 0.51 -15.39 -15.18
N GLU A 15 0.82 -14.16 -14.79
CA GLU A 15 0.51 -12.96 -15.59
C GLU A 15 1.39 -12.83 -16.84
N HIS A 16 2.66 -13.26 -16.76
CA HIS A 16 3.57 -13.27 -17.91
C HIS A 16 3.49 -14.54 -18.76
N GLY A 17 2.83 -15.60 -18.26
CA GLY A 17 2.72 -16.89 -18.95
C GLY A 17 4.05 -17.66 -19.05
N GLY A 18 5.05 -17.30 -18.25
CA GLY A 18 6.39 -17.88 -18.34
C GLY A 18 7.30 -17.54 -17.16
N LEU A 19 8.32 -18.37 -16.95
CA LEU A 19 9.33 -18.16 -15.92
C LEU A 19 10.28 -17.01 -16.29
N SER A 20 10.64 -16.90 -17.57
CA SER A 20 11.52 -15.85 -18.09
C SER A 20 10.92 -14.45 -17.89
N GLY A 21 9.63 -14.27 -18.20
CA GLY A 21 8.94 -12.99 -18.04
C GLY A 21 8.87 -12.53 -16.58
N ALA A 22 8.51 -13.46 -15.67
CA ALA A 22 8.50 -13.18 -14.24
C ALA A 22 9.89 -12.90 -13.67
N ALA A 23 10.92 -13.63 -14.12
CA ALA A 23 12.30 -13.39 -13.73
C ALA A 23 12.77 -11.98 -14.10
N PHE A 24 12.43 -11.53 -15.32
CA PHE A 24 12.74 -10.19 -15.78
C PHE A 24 12.02 -9.09 -14.96
N GLU A 25 10.72 -9.24 -14.71
CA GLU A 25 9.96 -8.28 -13.91
C GLU A 25 10.50 -8.16 -12.47
N LEU A 26 10.73 -9.30 -11.82
CA LEU A 26 11.13 -9.37 -10.43
C LEU A 26 12.64 -9.15 -10.22
N LYS A 27 13.42 -9.01 -11.31
CA LYS A 27 14.89 -8.92 -11.29
C LYS A 27 15.53 -10.10 -10.56
N LEU A 28 14.96 -11.29 -10.75
CA LEU A 28 15.44 -12.56 -10.21
C LEU A 28 15.98 -13.43 -11.34
N GLY A 29 16.79 -14.45 -11.01
CA GLY A 29 17.15 -15.49 -11.98
C GLY A 29 16.03 -16.53 -12.12
N GLU A 30 15.84 -17.09 -13.30
CA GLU A 30 14.83 -18.14 -13.57
C GLU A 30 14.93 -19.33 -12.61
N ALA A 31 16.14 -19.78 -12.27
CA ALA A 31 16.36 -20.83 -11.29
C ALA A 31 15.77 -20.48 -9.91
N GLN A 32 15.87 -19.21 -9.51
CA GLN A 32 15.34 -18.70 -8.25
C GLN A 32 13.82 -18.55 -8.26
N VAL A 33 13.24 -18.25 -9.43
CA VAL A 33 11.79 -18.23 -9.65
C VAL A 33 11.26 -19.65 -9.56
N SER A 34 11.84 -20.57 -10.32
CA SER A 34 11.49 -21.99 -10.33
C SER A 34 11.56 -22.62 -8.94
N GLU A 35 12.67 -22.43 -8.21
CA GLU A 35 12.82 -22.94 -6.84
C GLU A 35 11.73 -22.43 -5.89
N ARG A 36 11.34 -21.15 -6.01
CA ARG A 36 10.28 -20.57 -5.18
C ARG A 36 8.91 -21.15 -5.50
N ILE A 37 8.60 -21.37 -6.78
CA ILE A 37 7.38 -22.07 -7.20
C ILE A 37 7.38 -23.51 -6.67
N ASP A 38 8.48 -24.25 -6.84
CA ASP A 38 8.59 -25.63 -6.37
C ASP A 38 8.39 -25.74 -4.85
N CYS A 39 8.96 -24.79 -4.09
CA CYS A 39 8.75 -24.74 -2.64
C CYS A 39 7.29 -24.44 -2.28
N LEU A 40 6.63 -23.59 -3.07
CA LEU A 40 5.22 -23.22 -2.87
C LEU A 40 4.29 -24.41 -3.15
N GLU A 41 4.50 -25.10 -4.27
CA GLU A 41 3.74 -26.31 -4.60
C GLU A 41 3.97 -27.43 -3.58
N ARG A 42 5.21 -27.61 -3.11
CA ARG A 42 5.52 -28.55 -2.02
C ARG A 42 4.82 -28.18 -0.72
N TYR A 43 4.75 -26.89 -0.39
CA TYR A 43 4.06 -26.42 0.81
C TYR A 43 2.55 -26.64 0.74
N LEU A 44 1.95 -26.43 -0.43
CA LEU A 44 0.51 -26.61 -0.66
C LEU A 44 0.12 -28.08 -0.88
N GLY A 45 1.08 -28.93 -1.27
CA GLY A 45 0.85 -30.34 -1.57
C GLY A 45 0.15 -30.58 -2.91
N CYS A 46 0.14 -29.60 -3.81
CA CYS A 46 -0.48 -29.71 -5.13
C CYS A 46 0.31 -28.92 -6.19
N ARG A 47 0.12 -29.29 -7.46
CA ARG A 47 0.68 -28.58 -8.61
C ARG A 47 -0.23 -27.40 -8.99
N LEU A 48 0.35 -26.21 -9.08
CA LEU A 48 -0.30 -24.99 -9.51
C LEU A 48 -0.03 -24.70 -10.99
N LEU A 49 1.15 -25.08 -11.48
CA LEU A 49 1.58 -24.87 -12.86
C LEU A 49 1.86 -26.19 -13.60
N LEU A 50 1.60 -26.20 -14.90
CA LEU A 50 1.93 -27.27 -15.84
C LEU A 50 2.85 -26.71 -16.90
N CYS A 51 4.02 -27.32 -17.10
CA CYS A 51 4.93 -26.96 -18.17
C CYS A 51 4.42 -27.53 -19.50
N ARG A 52 4.17 -26.66 -20.49
CA ARG A 52 3.69 -27.06 -21.81
C ARG A 52 4.83 -27.23 -22.79
N GLU A 53 5.72 -26.24 -22.91
CA GLU A 53 6.85 -26.23 -23.85
C GLU A 53 7.87 -25.16 -23.43
N HIS A 54 9.13 -25.54 -23.16
CA HIS A 54 10.36 -24.75 -22.86
C HIS A 54 10.28 -23.49 -21.96
N ASP A 55 9.26 -22.64 -22.08
CA ASP A 55 8.95 -21.51 -21.19
C ASP A 55 7.43 -21.26 -21.01
N ASP A 56 6.56 -21.96 -21.75
CA ASP A 56 5.11 -21.80 -21.68
C ASP A 56 4.54 -22.59 -20.49
N VAL A 57 3.84 -21.88 -19.60
CA VAL A 57 3.23 -22.44 -18.39
C VAL A 57 1.72 -22.25 -18.41
N ALA A 58 1.00 -23.34 -18.18
CA ALA A 58 -0.44 -23.34 -18.00
C ALA A 58 -0.81 -23.50 -16.52
N CYS A 59 -1.84 -22.79 -16.06
CA CYS A 59 -2.36 -22.99 -14.70
C CYS A 59 -3.22 -24.25 -14.62
N THR A 60 -3.09 -24.99 -13.53
CA THR A 60 -4.08 -26.01 -13.13
C THR A 60 -5.35 -25.34 -12.56
N ASP A 61 -6.43 -26.11 -12.39
CA ASP A 61 -7.63 -25.62 -11.70
C ASP A 61 -7.33 -25.09 -10.29
N ALA A 62 -6.46 -25.81 -9.55
CA ALA A 62 -5.96 -25.38 -8.26
C ALA A 62 -5.13 -24.09 -8.36
N GLY A 63 -4.30 -23.97 -9.41
CA GLY A 63 -3.55 -22.76 -9.72
C GLY A 63 -4.46 -21.55 -9.95
N VAL A 64 -5.50 -21.69 -10.78
CA VAL A 64 -6.44 -20.60 -11.05
C VAL A 64 -7.14 -20.12 -9.77
N ALA A 65 -7.61 -21.05 -8.94
CA ALA A 65 -8.24 -20.72 -7.66
C ALA A 65 -7.25 -20.03 -6.71
N PHE A 66 -6.02 -20.54 -6.63
CA PHE A 66 -4.97 -19.98 -5.79
C PHE A 66 -4.54 -18.59 -6.25
N HIS A 67 -4.44 -18.35 -7.57
CA HIS A 67 -4.09 -17.05 -8.15
C HIS A 67 -5.07 -15.94 -7.72
N VAL A 68 -6.37 -16.21 -7.75
CA VAL A 68 -7.41 -15.27 -7.29
C VAL A 68 -7.21 -14.94 -5.80
N CYS A 69 -6.90 -15.93 -4.98
CA CYS A 69 -6.61 -15.73 -3.56
C CYS A 69 -5.33 -14.91 -3.36
N CYS A 70 -4.24 -15.21 -4.07
CA CYS A 70 -2.99 -14.47 -4.00
C CYS A 70 -3.19 -12.98 -4.28
N ARG A 71 -3.89 -12.63 -5.37
CA ARG A 71 -4.13 -11.22 -5.72
C ARG A 71 -4.89 -10.47 -4.61
N ARG A 72 -5.89 -11.11 -4.00
CA ARG A 72 -6.64 -10.52 -2.88
C ARG A 72 -5.76 -10.33 -1.66
N THR A 73 -4.96 -11.33 -1.30
CA THR A 73 -4.06 -11.28 -0.14
C THR A 73 -2.99 -10.21 -0.33
N LEU A 74 -2.33 -10.16 -1.49
CA LEU A 74 -1.30 -9.16 -1.79
C LEU A 74 -1.88 -7.74 -1.76
N SER A 75 -3.06 -7.54 -2.32
CA SER A 75 -3.77 -6.25 -2.25
C SER A 75 -4.08 -5.84 -0.80
N ALA A 76 -4.51 -6.77 0.05
CA ALA A 76 -4.77 -6.49 1.46
C ALA A 76 -3.49 -6.09 2.21
N VAL A 77 -2.36 -6.75 1.91
CA VAL A 77 -1.04 -6.40 2.47
C VAL A 77 -0.59 -5.01 2.00
N GLU A 78 -0.77 -4.68 0.72
CA GLU A 78 -0.48 -3.35 0.18
C GLU A 78 -1.32 -2.26 0.86
N GLN A 79 -2.63 -2.50 1.05
CA GLN A 79 -3.51 -1.56 1.77
C GLN A 79 -3.07 -1.36 3.22
N ALA A 80 -2.76 -2.45 3.94
CA ALA A 80 -2.30 -2.38 5.33
C ALA A 80 -0.97 -1.61 5.44
N THR A 81 -0.02 -1.89 4.54
CA THR A 81 1.28 -1.19 4.52
C THR A 81 1.15 0.28 4.09
N GLY A 82 0.21 0.60 3.19
CA GLY A 82 -0.12 1.97 2.80
C GLY A 82 -0.69 2.77 3.96
N ALA A 83 -1.67 2.22 4.69
CA ALA A 83 -2.28 2.86 5.86
C ALA A 83 -1.26 3.15 6.98
N ALA A 84 -0.29 2.24 7.19
CA ALA A 84 0.78 2.44 8.15
C ALA A 84 1.80 3.52 7.72
N ARG A 85 1.96 3.76 6.41
CA ARG A 85 2.88 4.77 5.86
C ARG A 85 2.27 6.15 5.75
N THR A 86 0.95 6.27 5.71
CA THR A 86 0.30 7.57 5.84
C THR A 86 0.68 8.12 7.21
N PRO A 87 1.46 9.21 7.30
CA PRO A 87 1.67 9.85 8.58
C PRO A 87 0.28 10.31 9.00
N VAL A 88 -0.25 9.74 10.09
CA VAL A 88 -1.37 10.36 10.78
C VAL A 88 -0.88 11.77 11.08
N PRO A 89 -1.44 12.83 10.46
CA PRO A 89 -0.99 14.17 10.77
C PRO A 89 -1.23 14.33 12.26
N ASP A 90 -0.14 14.52 13.01
CA ASP A 90 -0.20 14.80 14.44
C ASP A 90 -1.24 15.90 14.63
N ALA A 91 -2.41 15.52 15.15
CA ALA A 91 -3.52 16.43 15.39
C ALA A 91 -3.13 17.55 16.39
N LEU A 92 -1.95 17.45 17.00
CA LEU A 92 -1.32 18.49 17.81
C LEU A 92 -0.81 19.70 17.01
N ASP A 93 -0.60 19.62 15.69
CA ASP A 93 -0.04 20.73 14.90
C ASP A 93 -1.11 21.66 14.28
N ALA A 94 -2.37 21.23 14.24
CA ALA A 94 -3.49 22.07 13.82
C ALA A 94 -3.88 23.12 14.89
N ALA A 95 -3.64 22.81 16.17
CA ALA A 95 -4.04 23.68 17.28
C ALA A 95 -3.12 24.91 17.46
N ARG A 96 -1.87 24.88 16.99
CA ARG A 96 -0.95 26.04 17.09
C ARG A 96 -1.21 27.14 16.07
N ARG A 97 -1.90 26.84 14.96
CA ARG A 97 -2.19 27.82 13.90
C ARG A 97 -3.48 28.62 14.10
N SER A 98 -4.30 28.30 15.11
CA SER A 98 -5.54 29.02 15.42
C SER A 98 -5.43 30.06 16.54
N ALA A 99 -4.24 30.26 17.13
CA ALA A 99 -4.05 31.17 18.27
C ALA A 99 -3.48 32.55 17.89
N HIS A 100 -3.77 33.06 16.69
CA HIS A 100 -3.52 34.46 16.34
C HIS A 100 -4.81 35.17 15.93
N CYS A 101 -5.75 35.23 16.87
CA CYS A 101 -6.73 36.31 16.94
C CYS A 101 -6.31 37.26 18.07
N THR A 102 -5.27 38.06 17.82
CA THR A 102 -5.09 39.32 18.55
C THR A 102 -5.52 40.44 17.63
N ASP A 103 -6.82 40.65 17.55
CA ASP A 103 -7.39 41.95 17.24
C ASP A 103 -8.73 42.08 17.99
N PHE A 104 -8.61 42.15 19.32
CA PHE A 104 -9.68 42.63 20.18
C PHE A 104 -9.38 44.11 20.48
N PRO A 105 -10.12 45.06 19.89
CA PRO A 105 -9.91 46.47 20.21
C PRO A 105 -10.39 46.75 21.65
N PRO A 106 -9.67 47.54 22.45
CA PRO A 106 -10.02 47.80 23.85
C PRO A 106 -11.30 48.65 23.98
N PRO A 107 -12.09 48.49 25.06
CA PRO A 107 -13.30 49.26 25.28
C PRO A 107 -12.99 50.73 25.65
N GLY A 108 -13.61 51.64 24.89
CA GLY A 108 -14.10 52.95 25.32
C GLY A 108 -13.19 53.77 26.25
N THR A 109 -12.23 54.48 25.66
CA THR A 109 -11.62 55.65 26.32
C THR A 109 -12.69 56.73 26.51
N ALA A 110 -13.12 56.92 27.76
CA ALA A 110 -13.92 58.06 28.16
C ALA A 110 -13.12 59.35 27.90
N HIS A 111 -13.68 60.28 27.12
CA HIS A 111 -13.24 61.67 27.08
C HIS A 111 -14.36 62.57 27.63
N PRO A 112 -14.08 63.42 28.62
CA PRO A 112 -15.07 64.33 29.16
C PRO A 112 -15.33 65.47 28.16
N SER A 113 -16.57 65.57 27.68
CA SER A 113 -17.04 66.75 26.97
C SER A 113 -17.19 67.91 27.95
N SER A 114 -16.22 68.82 27.95
CA SER A 114 -16.31 70.11 28.63
C SER A 114 -17.49 70.91 28.06
N HIS A 115 -18.55 70.99 28.85
CA HIS A 115 -19.64 71.95 28.70
C HIS A 115 -19.05 73.39 28.67
N ARG A 116 -19.13 74.08 27.52
CA ARG A 116 -19.05 75.54 27.50
C ARG A 116 -20.46 76.12 27.67
N LEU A 117 -20.56 76.93 28.72
CA LEU A 117 -21.53 77.97 29.08
C LEU A 117 -22.35 78.56 27.91
N SER A 118 -23.70 78.61 27.99
CA SER A 118 -24.59 79.62 28.64
C SER A 118 -25.06 80.69 27.63
N PRO A 119 -26.04 81.57 27.95
CA PRO A 119 -27.26 81.45 28.76
C PRO A 119 -28.56 81.54 27.92
#